data_AF-A0A3D0UVF7-F1
#
_entry.id   AF-A0A3D0UVF7-F1
#
_cell.length_a   1.000
_cell.length_b   1.000
_cell.length_c   1.000
_cell.angle_alpha   90.00
_cell.angle_beta   90.00
_cell.angle_gamma   90.00
#
_symmetry.space_group_name_H-M   'P 1'
#
loop_
_entity.id
_entity.type
_entity.pdbx_description
1 polymer ?
#
loop_
_entity_poly.entity_id
_entity_poly.type
_entity_poly.pdbx_seq_one_letter_code
_entity_poly.pdbx_strand_id
1 'polypeptide(L)' 'MKLYVNSRPVNDKIMKRALMDAYARQISPGEYPFAVLMLEVKPSIVDVNVHPRKLEVKFIDSNRIFQIVLESVKKTL' A
#
# COMPACT_ATOMS: atom_id res chain seq x y z
N MET A 1 -3.39 4.06 9.41
CA MET A 1 -2.25 3.46 8.67
C MET A 1 -1.28 4.51 8.15
N LYS A 2 0.01 4.18 8.04
CA LYS A 2 1.04 4.96 7.33
C LYS A 2 1.71 4.06 6.28
N LEU A 3 1.86 4.56 5.07
CA LEU A 3 2.40 3.80 3.94
C LEU A 3 3.64 4.49 3.39
N TYR A 4 4.64 3.69 3.05
CA TYR A 4 5.90 4.16 2.49
C TYR A 4 6.29 3.32 1.28
N VAL A 5 6.87 3.98 0.27
CA VAL A 5 7.49 3.32 -0.89
C VAL A 5 8.89 3.87 -1.04
N ASN A 6 9.90 3.00 -1.00
CA ASN A 6 11.33 3.39 -1.06
C ASN A 6 11.65 4.55 -0.10
N SER A 7 11.27 4.38 1.17
CA SER A 7 11.44 5.34 2.27
C SER A 7 10.68 6.68 2.14
N ARG A 8 9.81 6.84 1.13
CA ARG A 8 8.99 8.04 0.96
C ARG A 8 7.57 7.79 1.47
N PRO A 9 6.97 8.70 2.25
CA PRO A 9 5.56 8.58 2.63
C PRO A 9 4.68 8.73 1.39
N VAL A 10 3.72 7.83 1.23
CA VAL A 10 2.77 7.83 0.10
C VAL A 10 1.33 7.74 0.58
N ASN A 11 0.42 8.18 -0.27
CA ASN A 11 -1.02 8.07 -0.13
C ASN A 11 -1.59 7.22 -1.27
N ASP A 12 -1.12 5.97 -1.39
CA ASP A 12 -1.51 5.09 -2.49
C ASP A 12 -2.82 4.35 -2.21
N LYS A 13 -3.78 4.42 -3.15
CA LYS A 13 -5.11 3.81 -2.99
C LYS A 13 -5.07 2.28 -3.06
N ILE A 14 -4.15 1.71 -3.84
CA ILE A 14 -4.06 0.26 -4.06
C ILE A 14 -3.50 -0.42 -2.81
N MET A 15 -2.41 0.11 -2.27
CA MET A 15 -1.83 -0.36 -1.00
C MET A 15 -2.83 -0.21 0.15
N LYS A 16 -3.57 0.91 0.21
CA LYS A 16 -4.64 1.11 1.19
C LYS A 16 -5.73 0.03 1.09
N ARG A 17 -6.23 -0.22 -0.13
CA ARG A 17 -7.24 -1.26 -0.39
C ARG A 17 -6.72 -2.63 0.04
N ALA A 18 -5.51 -3.00 -0.37
CA ALA A 18 -4.91 -4.30 -0.03
C ALA A 18 -4.79 -4.50 1.49
N LEU A 19 -4.38 -3.45 2.22
CA LEU A 19 -4.29 -3.49 3.68
C LEU A 19 -5.68 -3.64 4.33
N MET A 20 -6.67 -2.86 3.88
CA MET A 20 -8.05 -2.98 4.38
C MET A 20 -8.61 -4.39 4.14
N ASP A 21 -8.42 -4.92 2.93
CA ASP A 21 -8.91 -6.25 2.54
C ASP A 21 -8.20 -7.36 3.33
N ALA A 22 -6.93 -7.19 3.70
CA ALA A 22 -6.20 -8.13 4.55
C ALA A 22 -6.80 -8.21 5.96
N TYR A 23 -7.18 -7.06 6.53
CA TYR A 23 -7.75 -6.94 7.87
C TYR A 23 -9.28 -7.15 7.92
N ALA A 24 -9.96 -7.32 6.78
CA ALA A 24 -11.42 -7.25 6.69
C ALA A 24 -12.19 -8.19 7.65
N ARG A 25 -11.58 -9.28 8.12
CA ARG A 25 -12.20 -10.22 9.09
C ARG A 25 -11.90 -9.90 10.56
N GLN A 26 -11.06 -8.91 10.83
CA GLN A 26 -10.52 -8.59 12.17
C GLN A 26 -10.86 -7.18 12.63
N ILE A 27 -11.33 -6.31 11.73
CA ILE A 27 -11.71 -4.94 12.02
C ILE A 27 -13.20 -4.72 11.76
N SER A 28 -13.83 -3.84 12.52
CA SER A 28 -15.25 -3.53 12.32
C SER A 28 -15.47 -2.73 11.04
N PRO A 29 -16.65 -2.80 10.41
CA PRO A 29 -16.98 -1.96 9.27
C PRO A 29 -16.78 -0.47 9.57
N GLY A 30 -16.06 0.24 8.71
CA GLY A 30 -15.76 1.67 8.87
C GLY A 30 -14.51 1.98 9.71
N GLU A 31 -13.91 0.97 10.34
CA GLU A 31 -12.63 1.12 11.04
C GLU A 31 -11.44 0.99 10.09
N TYR A 32 -10.28 1.48 10.55
CA TYR A 32 -9.02 1.39 9.81
C TYR A 32 -7.97 0.68 10.66
N PRO A 33 -7.15 -0.21 10.09
CA PRO A 33 -6.09 -0.86 10.83
C PRO A 33 -5.01 0.13 11.26
N PHE A 34 -4.51 -0.09 12.47
CA PHE A 34 -3.30 0.55 12.94
C PHE A 34 -2.09 -0.21 12.39
N ALA A 35 -1.52 0.30 11.30
CA ALA A 35 -0.38 -0.33 10.63
C ALA A 35 0.58 0.69 10.04
N VAL A 36 1.85 0.31 9.96
CA VAL A 36 2.89 0.97 9.20
C VAL A 36 3.43 -0.03 8.18
N LEU A 37 3.34 0.30 6.90
CA LEU A 37 3.81 -0.58 5.81
C LEU A 37 4.90 0.12 5.01
N MET A 38 6.04 -0.54 4.86
CA MET A 38 7.14 -0.12 4.00
C MET A 38 7.27 -1.07 2.82
N LEU A 39 7.12 -0.55 1.61
CA LEU A 39 7.29 -1.30 0.38
C LEU A 39 8.61 -0.89 -0.29
N GLU A 40 9.49 -1.86 -0.48
CA GLU A 40 10.73 -1.68 -1.24
C GLU A 40 10.57 -2.28 -2.63
N VAL A 41 10.81 -1.47 -3.65
CA VAL A 41 10.67 -1.86 -5.05
C VAL A 41 11.77 -1.21 -5.89
N LYS A 42 12.12 -1.86 -7.00
CA LYS A 42 13.04 -1.26 -7.97
C LYS A 42 12.48 0.10 -8.44
N PRO A 43 13.27 1.19 -8.48
CA PRO A 43 12.79 2.49 -8.95
C PRO A 43 12.20 2.45 -10.37
N SER A 44 12.63 1.49 -11.20
CA SER A 44 12.11 1.31 -12.56
C SER A 44 10.65 0.84 -12.61
N ILE A 45 10.08 0.31 -11.51
CA ILE A 45 8.71 -0.20 -11.47
C ILE A 45 7.73 0.72 -10.74
N VAL A 46 8.19 1.88 -10.29
CA VAL A 46 7.37 2.89 -9.60
C VAL A 46 7.73 4.30 -10.09
N ASP A 47 6.73 5.02 -10.60
CA ASP A 47 6.83 6.44 -10.84
C ASP A 47 6.27 7.21 -9.64
N VAL A 48 7.11 8.05 -9.04
CA VAL A 48 6.79 8.85 -7.86
C VAL A 48 6.50 10.32 -8.21
N ASN A 49 6.57 10.71 -9.48
CA ASN A 49 6.43 12.10 -9.95
C ASN A 49 5.03 12.41 -10.52
N VAL A 50 4.01 11.63 -10.17
CA VAL A 50 2.74 11.59 -10.90
C VAL A 50 1.77 12.74 -10.57
N HIS A 51 1.92 13.41 -9.42
CA HIS A 51 1.00 14.47 -9.00
C HIS A 51 1.76 15.67 -8.39
N PRO A 52 1.35 16.94 -8.63
CA PRO A 52 1.95 18.13 -8.01
C PRO A 52 2.06 18.11 -6.47
N ARG A 53 1.22 17.34 -5.76
CA ARG A 53 1.33 17.14 -4.30
C ARG A 53 2.30 16.02 -3.87
N LYS A 54 2.87 15.26 -4.81
CA LYS A 54 3.86 14.17 -4.61
C LYS A 54 3.43 13.05 -3.65
N LEU A 55 2.13 12.88 -3.44
CA LEU A 55 1.58 11.88 -2.51
C LEU A 55 1.08 10.61 -3.21
N GLU A 56 0.99 10.61 -4.54
CA GLU A 56 0.51 9.45 -5.30
C GLU A 56 1.67 8.85 -6.08
N VAL A 57 1.72 7.52 -6.09
CA VAL A 57 2.71 6.74 -6.85
C VAL A 57 1.99 5.93 -7.92
N LYS A 58 2.63 5.72 -9.05
CA LYS A 58 2.12 4.88 -10.13
C LYS A 58 3.04 3.70 -10.30
N PHE A 59 2.55 2.53 -9.91
CA PHE A 59 3.23 1.27 -10.17
C PHE A 59 3.03 0.87 -11.62
N ILE A 60 4.03 0.23 -12.22
CA ILE A 60 3.88 -0.39 -13.55
C ILE A 60 2.80 -1.47 -13.52
N ASP A 61 2.77 -2.26 -12.45
CA ASP A 61 1.77 -3.33 -12.24
C ASP A 61 1.12 -3.18 -10.86
N SER A 62 0.07 -2.37 -10.83
CA SER A 62 -0.76 -2.12 -9.65
C SER A 62 -1.40 -3.39 -9.09
N ASN A 63 -1.81 -4.33 -9.95
CA ASN A 63 -2.47 -5.57 -9.51
C ASN A 63 -1.49 -6.45 -8.75
N ARG A 64 -0.25 -6.55 -9.24
CA ARG A 64 0.80 -7.28 -8.55
C ARG A 64 1.12 -6.67 -7.19
N ILE A 65 1.17 -5.33 -7.08
CA ILE A 65 1.39 -4.67 -5.79
C ILE A 65 0.24 -4.96 -4.82
N PHE A 66 -1.01 -4.90 -5.28
CA PHE A 66 -2.17 -5.26 -4.47
C PHE A 66 -2.03 -6.67 -3.88
N GLN A 67 -1.76 -7.67 -4.73
CA GLN A 67 -1.67 -9.07 -4.30
C GLN A 67 -0.52 -9.30 -3.32
N ILE A 68 0.66 -8.72 -3.59
CA ILE A 68 1.83 -8.85 -2.70
C ILE A 68 1.52 -8.27 -1.32
N VAL A 69 0.93 -7.07 -1.26
CA VAL A 69 0.59 -6.43 0.02
C VAL A 69 -0.47 -7.24 0.76
N LEU A 70 -1.54 -7.64 0.07
CA LEU A 70 -2.63 -8.42 0.66
C LEU A 70 -2.12 -9.71 1.30
N GLU A 71 -1.37 -10.51 0.53
CA GLU A 71 -0.89 -11.82 0.97
C GLU A 71 0.20 -11.70 2.04
N SER A 72 1.08 -10.69 1.95
CA SER A 72 2.12 -10.48 2.97
C SER A 72 1.52 -10.09 4.32
N VAL A 73 0.51 -9.22 4.33
CA VAL A 73 -0.17 -8.82 5.57
C VAL A 73 -1.00 -9.96 6.15
N LYS A 74 -1.76 -10.69 5.31
CA LYS A 74 -2.52 -11.87 5.76
C LYS A 74 -1.65 -12.93 6.44
N LYS A 75 -0.40 -13.10 6.00
CA LYS A 75 0.53 -14.06 6.62
C LYS A 75 1.00 -13.66 8.02
N THR A 76 0.85 -12.39 8.40
CA THR A 76 1.25 -11.88 9.73
C THR A 76 0.12 -11.86 10.75
N LEU A 77 -1.12 -12.15 10.31
CA LEU A 77 -2.35 -12.07 11.08
C LEU A 77 -2.90 -13.45 11.42
#